data_AF-A0A6L5QS36-F1
#
_entry.id   AF-A0A6L5QS36-F1
#
_cell.length_a   1.000
_cell.length_b   1.000
_cell.length_c   1.000
_cell.angle_alpha   90.00
_cell.angle_beta   90.00
_cell.angle_gamma   90.00
#
_symmetry.space_group_name_H-M   'P 1'
#
loop_
_entity.id
_entity.type
_entity.pdbx_description
1 polymer ?
#
loop_
_entity_poly.entity_id
_entity_poly.type
_entity_poly.pdbx_seq_one_letter_code
_entity_poly.pdbx_strand_id
1 'polypeptide(L)' 'MLDFIKDLLKIGLITFFKLIIAFIIGTGAAAIVCWYYSIPLAFSIVGGFIVLGVWLALMSDSIFD' A
#
# COMPACT_ATOMS: atom_id res chain seq x y z
N MET A 1 21.14 0.14 22.96
CA MET A 1 19.74 -0.36 22.83
C MET A 1 18.82 0.68 22.20
N LEU A 2 18.89 1.96 22.59
CA LEU A 2 18.04 3.02 22.05
C LEU A 2 18.28 3.25 20.55
N ASP A 3 19.53 3.17 20.07
CA ASP A 3 19.87 3.27 18.65
C ASP A 3 19.24 2.15 17.80
N PHE A 4 19.20 0.92 18.33
CA PHE A 4 18.56 -0.22 17.67
C PHE A 4 17.05 -0.01 17.48
N ILE A 5 16.36 0.49 18.52
CA ILE A 5 14.92 0.80 18.44
C ILE A 5 14.67 1.94 17.43
N LYS A 6 15.53 2.95 17.41
CA LYS A 6 15.46 4.06 16.46
C LYS A 6 15.61 3.58 15.01
N ASP A 7 16.52 2.64 14.77
CA ASP A 7 16.77 2.09 13.44
C ASP A 7 15.59 1.26 12.94
N LEU A 8 15.04 0.38 13.79
CA LEU A 8 13.82 -0.38 13.48
C LEU A 8 12.61 0.52 13.23
N LEU A 9 12.44 1.58 14.04
CA LEU A 9 11.36 2.55 13.84
C LEU A 9 11.52 3.29 12.50
N LYS A 10 12.75 3.66 12.14
CA LYS A 10 13.05 4.36 10.88
C LYS A 10 12.73 3.50 9.67
N ILE A 11 13.15 2.23 9.68
CA ILE A 11 12.83 1.26 8.63
C ILE A 11 11.32 1.01 8.54
N GLY A 12 10.66 0.79 9.68
CA GLY A 12 9.21 0.61 9.72
C GLY A 12 8.46 1.82 9.15
N LEU A 13 8.89 3.03 9.50
CA LEU A 13 8.25 4.27 9.07
C LEU A 13 8.44 4.54 7.57
N ILE A 14 9.62 4.23 7.02
CA ILE A 14 9.88 4.34 5.57
C ILE A 14 8.99 3.36 4.78
N THR A 15 8.89 2.12 5.25
CA THR A 15 8.03 1.10 4.63
C THR A 15 6.56 1.48 4.73
N PHE A 16 6.12 2.00 5.87
CA PHE A 16 4.76 2.47 6.09
C PHE A 16 4.40 3.63 5.16
N PHE A 17 5.30 4.60 4.98
CA PHE A 17 5.12 5.67 4.00
C PHE A 17 4.99 5.15 2.57
N LYS A 18 5.82 4.17 2.17
CA LYS A 18 5.70 3.51 0.86
C LYS A 18 4.33 2.84 0.68
N LEU A 19 3.83 2.14 1.70
CA LEU A 19 2.51 1.51 1.66
C LEU A 19 1.38 2.53 1.50
N ILE A 20 1.43 3.64 2.24
CA ILE A 20 0.43 4.72 2.11
C ILE A 20 0.42 5.28 0.69
N ILE A 21 1.60 5.57 0.13
CA ILE A 21 1.69 6.12 -1.22
C ILE A 21 1.13 5.13 -2.25
N ALA A 22 1.50 3.85 -2.16
CA ALA A 22 0.96 2.81 -3.03
C ALA A 22 -0.57 2.66 -2.89
N PHE A 23 -1.09 2.73 -1.67
CA PHE A 23 -2.52 2.68 -1.39
C PHE A 23 -3.28 3.86 -2.01
N ILE A 24 -2.76 5.08 -1.87
CA ILE A 24 -3.37 6.29 -2.44
C ILE A 24 -3.38 6.22 -3.96
N ILE A 25 -2.29 5.76 -4.58
CA ILE A 25 -2.22 5.61 -6.03
C ILE A 25 -3.20 4.53 -6.51
N GLY A 26 -3.25 3.38 -5.84
CA GLY A 26 -4.19 2.29 -6.16
C GLY A 26 -5.65 2.69 -6.01
N THR A 27 -5.98 3.40 -4.92
CA THR A 27 -7.32 3.95 -4.67
C THR A 27 -7.64 5.08 -5.65
N GLY A 28 -6.68 5.94 -5.98
CA GLY A 28 -6.87 6.99 -6.99
C GLY A 28 -7.20 6.41 -8.37
N ALA A 29 -6.44 5.40 -8.80
CA ALA A 29 -6.69 4.70 -10.06
C ALA A 29 -8.06 4.00 -10.06
N ALA A 30 -8.40 3.28 -8.98
CA ALA A 30 -9.69 2.61 -8.84
C ALA A 30 -10.87 3.61 -8.74
N ALA A 31 -10.64 4.81 -8.21
CA ALA A 31 -11.66 5.86 -8.14
C ALA A 31 -11.99 6.40 -9.53
N ILE A 32 -10.99 6.59 -10.38
CA ILE A 32 -11.18 6.99 -11.78
C ILE A 32 -12.00 5.93 -12.53
N VAL A 33 -11.69 4.66 -12.33
CA VAL A 33 -12.45 3.55 -12.93
C VAL A 33 -13.88 3.47 -12.38
N CYS A 34 -14.07 3.63 -11.06
CA CYS A 34 -15.41 3.67 -10.45
C CYS A 34 -16.24 4.84 -10.98
N TRP A 35 -15.62 6.00 -11.21
CA TRP A 35 -16.29 7.15 -11.82
C TRP A 35 -16.74 6.83 -13.25
N TYR A 36 -15.88 6.21 -14.05
CA TYR A 36 -16.19 5.85 -15.43
C TYR A 36 -17.38 4.88 -15.53
N TYR A 37 -17.43 3.88 -14.66
CA TYR A 37 -18.51 2.88 -14.63
C TYR A 37 -19.72 3.29 -13.78
N SER A 38 -19.75 4.51 -13.23
CA SER A 38 -20.81 4.98 -12.29
C SER A 38 -21.03 4.03 -11.09
N ILE A 39 -19.96 3.35 -10.67
CA ILE A 39 -19.94 2.45 -9.50
C ILE A 39 -19.70 3.32 -8.26
N PRO A 40 -20.35 3.04 -7.12
CA PRO A 40 -20.14 3.78 -5.89
C PRO A 40 -18.66 3.83 -5.51
N LEU A 41 -18.13 5.04 -5.30
CA LEU A 41 -16.71 5.29 -5.01
C LEU A 41 -16.18 4.55 -3.77
N ALA A 42 -17.07 4.08 -2.89
CA ALA A 42 -16.72 3.20 -1.78
C ALA A 42 -16.01 1.91 -2.25
N PHE A 43 -16.29 1.43 -3.46
CA PHE A 43 -15.58 0.28 -4.06
C PHE A 43 -14.13 0.59 -4.44
N SER A 44 -13.77 1.86 -4.58
CA SER A 44 -12.40 2.26 -4.89
C SER A 44 -11.39 1.84 -3.81
N ILE A 45 -11.83 1.78 -2.56
CA ILE A 45 -11.02 1.30 -1.42
C ILE A 45 -10.54 -0.15 -1.66
N VAL A 46 -11.35 -0.98 -2.32
CA VAL A 46 -10.97 -2.35 -2.68
C VAL A 46 -9.76 -2.36 -3.62
N GLY A 47 -9.69 -1.42 -4.56
CA GLY A 47 -8.53 -1.24 -5.43
C GLY A 47 -7.26 -0.92 -4.65
N GLY A 48 -7.36 -0.07 -3.63
CA GLY A 48 -6.26 0.20 -2.70
C GLY A 48 -5.79 -1.05 -1.95
N PHE A 49 -6.72 -1.84 -1.39
CA PHE A 49 -6.40 -3.09 -0.70
C PHE A 49 -5.78 -4.15 -1.62
N ILE A 50 -6.23 -4.25 -2.87
CA ILE A 50 -5.64 -5.16 -3.86
C ILE A 50 -4.19 -4.77 -4.14
N VAL A 51 -3.91 -3.49 -4.38
CA VAL A 51 -2.53 -3.01 -4.62
C VAL A 51 -1.64 -3.27 -3.41
N LEU A 52 -2.13 -3.06 -2.19
CA LEU A 52 -1.39 -3.41 -0.97
C LEU A 52 -1.12 -4.92 -0.87
N GLY A 53 -2.10 -5.76 -1.18
CA GLY A 53 -1.95 -7.22 -1.17
C GLY A 53 -0.90 -7.70 -2.18
N VAL A 54 -0.90 -7.14 -3.40
CA VAL A 54 0.10 -7.44 -4.43
C VAL A 54 1.49 -6.95 -4.03
N TRP A 55 1.58 -5.73 -3.51
CA TRP A 55 2.86 -5.18 -3.02
C TRP A 55 3.45 -6.04 -1.90
N LEU A 56 2.61 -6.48 -0.96
CA LEU A 56 3.03 -7.33 0.14
C LEU A 56 3.44 -8.73 -0.34
N ALA A 57 2.73 -9.30 -1.32
CA ALA A 57 3.09 -10.58 -1.93
C ALA A 57 4.45 -10.50 -2.65
N LEU A 58 4.68 -9.45 -3.44
CA LEU A 58 5.95 -9.21 -4.11
C LEU A 58 7.11 -8.98 -3.13
N MET A 59 6.85 -8.27 -2.03
CA MET A 59 7.86 -8.06 -1.00
C MET A 59 8.14 -9.34 -0.19
N SER A 60 7.12 -10.18 0.02
CA SER A 60 7.28 -11.50 0.63
C SER A 60 8.18 -12.39 -0.21
N ASP A 61 7.98 -12.44 -1.54
CA ASP A 61 8.87 -13.20 -2.43
C ASP A 61 10.34 -12.75 -2.29
N SER A 62 10.59 -11.44 -2.18
CA SER A 62 11.96 -10.92 -1.98
C SER A 62 12.57 -11.18 -0.59
N ILE A 63 11.79 -11.64 0.39
CA ILE A 63 12.26 -11.99 1.74
C ILE A 63 12.59 -13.50 1.84
N PHE A 64 12.05 -14.33 0.94
CA PHE A 64 12.21 -15.79 0.95
C PHE A 64 13.24 -16.32 -0.08
N ASP A 65 13.92 -15.43 -0.80
CA ASP A 65 15.12 -15.70 -1.61
C ASP A 65 16.37 -15.16 -0.88
#